data_AF-A0AA95I3Y6-F1
#
_entry.id   AF-A0AA95I3Y6-F1
#
_cell.length_a   1.000
_cell.length_b   1.000
_cell.length_c   1.000
_cell.angle_alpha   90.00
_cell.angle_beta   90.00
_cell.angle_gamma   90.00
#
_symmetry.space_group_name_H-M   'P 1'
#
loop_
_entity.id
_entity.type
_entity.pdbx_description
1 polymer ?
#
loop_
_entity_poly.entity_id
_entity_poly.type
_entity_poly.pdbx_seq_one_letter_code
_entity_poly.pdbx_strand_id
1 'polypeptide(L)' 'MFKITPQCSICKKEIQANEEIFVKMRYPKSRGMTEIKAFIQYQGKIICNECNDK' A
#
# COMPACT_ATOMS: atom_id res chain seq x y z
N MET A 1 -2.12 -15.03 13.24
CA MET A 1 -1.77 -13.66 12.82
C MET A 1 -1.22 -13.74 11.40
N PHE A 2 -1.99 -13.33 10.40
CA PHE A 2 -1.56 -13.39 9.00
C PHE A 2 -0.37 -12.44 8.80
N LYS A 3 0.83 -13.01 8.58
CA LYS A 3 1.99 -12.28 8.06
C LYS A 3 1.69 -11.96 6.59
N ILE A 4 0.82 -10.97 6.35
CA ILE A 4 0.69 -10.38 5.03
C ILE A 4 1.95 -9.51 4.90
N THR A 5 3.02 -10.07 4.34
CA THR A 5 4.19 -9.26 4.00
C THR A 5 3.77 -8.30 2.89
N PRO A 6 3.85 -6.97 3.11
CA PRO A 6 3.50 -6.02 2.07
C PRO A 6 4.43 -6.27 0.88
N GLN A 7 3.84 -6.50 -0.29
CA GLN A 7 4.58 -6.69 -1.54
C GLN A 7 4.25 -5.59 -2.52
N CYS A 8 5.21 -5.22 -3.36
CA CYS A 8 4.98 -4.31 -4.45
C CYS A 8 4.01 -4.93 -5.47
N SER A 9 2.99 -4.20 -5.88
CA SER A 9 2.03 -4.65 -6.90
C SER A 9 2.63 -4.78 -8.31
N ILE A 10 3.80 -4.18 -8.56
CA ILE A 10 4.46 -4.15 -9.88
C ILE A 10 5.52 -5.24 -9.95
N CYS A 11 6.54 -5.17 -9.09
CA CYS A 11 7.67 -6.12 -9.12
C CYS A 11 7.51 -7.31 -8.17
N LYS A 12 6.44 -7.38 -7.38
CA LYS A 12 6.19 -8.42 -6.35
C LYS A 12 7.31 -8.57 -5.30
N LYS A 13 8.21 -7.59 -5.22
CA LYS A 13 9.25 -7.54 -4.19
C LYS A 13 8.60 -7.39 -2.81
N GLU A 14 9.08 -8.16 -1.85
CA GLU A 14 8.72 -7.98 -0.44
C GLU A 14 9.31 -6.67 0.09
N ILE A 15 8.46 -5.91 0.77
CA ILE A 15 8.83 -4.61 1.31
C ILE A 15 9.36 -4.81 2.72
N GLN A 16 10.59 -4.33 2.94
CA GLN A 16 11.25 -4.43 4.23
C GLN A 16 10.74 -3.36 5.21
N ALA A 17 10.97 -3.61 6.50
CA ALA A 17 10.65 -2.64 7.54
C ALA A 17 11.45 -1.33 7.32
N ASN A 18 10.77 -0.18 7.41
CA ASN A 18 11.29 1.16 7.09
C ASN A 18 11.64 1.42 5.62
N GLU A 19 11.24 0.56 4.68
CA GLU A 19 11.38 0.85 3.25
C GLU A 19 10.34 1.90 2.82
N GLU A 20 10.76 2.86 1.99
CA GLU A 20 9.86 3.88 1.45
C GLU A 20 8.91 3.28 0.40
N ILE A 21 7.61 3.52 0.58
CA ILE A 21 6.57 2.99 -0.29
C ILE A 21 5.60 4.07 -0.72
N PHE A 22 5.04 3.86 -1.91
CA PHE A 22 4.00 4.67 -2.49
C PHE A 22 2.71 3.87 -2.53
N VAL A 23 1.62 4.44 -2.00
CA VAL A 23 0.30 3.81 -2.07
C VAL A 23 -0.54 4.57 -3.08
N LYS A 24 -0.86 3.92 -4.20
CA LYS A 24 -1.79 4.47 -5.20
C LYS A 24 -3.19 3.98 -4.90
N MET A 25 -4.05 4.89 -4.45
CA MET A 25 -5.46 4.62 -4.19
C MET A 25 -6.33 5.80 -4.58
N ARG A 26 -7.61 5.54 -4.85
CA ARG A 26 -8.61 6.60 -5.05
C ARG A 26 -9.09 7.07 -3.68
N TYR A 27 -9.18 8.38 -3.49
CA TYR A 27 -9.68 8.93 -2.24
C TYR A 27 -11.13 8.45 -2.00
N PRO A 28 -11.45 7.88 -0.82
CA PRO A 28 -12.78 7.34 -0.54
C PRO A 28 -13.83 8.45 -0.47
N LYS A 29 -15.06 8.14 -0.90
CA LYS A 29 -16.18 9.09 -0.94
C LYS A 29 -16.74 9.41 0.46
N SER A 30 -16.63 8.47 1.41
CA SER A 30 -16.99 8.65 2.82
C SER A 30 -15.76 9.02 3.66
N ARG A 31 -15.92 9.98 4.57
CA ARG A 31 -14.84 10.56 5.41
C ARG A 31 -14.80 9.96 6.82
N GLY A 32 -14.91 8.64 6.96
CA GLY A 32 -14.68 7.96 8.24
C GLY A 32 -13.19 7.64 8.48
N MET A 33 -12.65 7.98 9.64
CA MET A 33 -11.24 7.69 10.00
C MET A 33 -10.94 6.17 10.01
N THR A 34 -11.92 5.38 10.47
CA THR A 34 -11.89 3.90 10.46
C THR A 34 -11.91 3.36 9.03
N GLU A 35 -12.65 4.01 8.13
CA GLU A 35 -12.76 3.60 6.74
C GLU A 35 -11.44 3.83 6.01
N ILE A 36 -10.75 4.97 6.22
CA ILE A 36 -9.49 5.28 5.54
C ILE A 36 -8.40 4.23 5.84
N LYS A 37 -8.23 3.81 7.10
CA LYS A 37 -7.23 2.78 7.46
C LYS A 37 -7.53 1.44 6.80
N ALA A 38 -8.78 0.98 6.87
CA ALA A 38 -9.20 -0.24 6.20
C ALA A 38 -9.03 -0.11 4.68
N PHE A 39 -9.37 1.05 4.11
CA PHE A 39 -9.26 1.31 2.67
C PHE A 39 -7.81 1.25 2.19
N ILE A 40 -6.87 1.84 2.94
CA ILE A 40 -5.44 1.75 2.65
C ILE A 40 -4.98 0.28 2.70
N GLN A 41 -5.42 -0.48 3.71
CA GLN A 41 -5.02 -1.88 3.88
C GLN A 41 -5.61 -2.82 2.81
N TYR A 42 -6.84 -2.60 2.36
CA TYR A 42 -7.53 -3.50 1.44
C TYR A 42 -7.50 -3.06 -0.03
N GLN A 43 -7.46 -1.75 -0.30
CA GLN A 43 -7.51 -1.19 -1.66
C GLN A 43 -6.25 -0.42 -2.07
N GLY A 44 -5.32 -0.18 -1.15
CA GLY A 44 -4.06 0.47 -1.45
C GLY A 44 -3.18 -0.43 -2.33
N LYS A 45 -2.91 0.00 -3.57
CA LYS A 45 -1.85 -0.63 -4.37
C LYS A 45 -0.50 -0.11 -3.88
N ILE A 46 0.24 -0.98 -3.21
CA ILE A 46 1.58 -0.68 -2.72
C ILE A 46 2.57 -0.74 -3.88
N ILE A 47 3.39 0.29 -4.02
CA ILE A 47 4.42 0.46 -5.06
C ILE A 47 5.74 0.76 -4.32
N CYS A 48 6.81 0.04 -4.64
CA CYS A 48 8.13 0.34 -4.07
C CYS A 48 8.74 1.55 -4.78
N ASN A 49 9.70 2.22 -4.13
CA ASN A 49 10.36 3.39 -4.69
C ASN A 49 10.95 3.13 -6.09
N GLU A 50 11.58 1.97 -6.29
CA GLU A 50 12.15 1.55 -7.58
C GLU A 50 11.14 1.47 -8.73
N CYS A 51 9.87 1.17 -8.43
CA CYS A 51 8.81 1.11 -9.43
C CYS A 51 8.06 2.43 -9.60
N ASN A 52 8.23 3.37 -8.69
CA ASN A 52 7.66 4.71 -8.78
C ASN A 52 8.57 5.68 -9.55
N ASP A 53 9.90 5.48 -9.46
CA ASP A 53 10.93 6.28 -10.15
C ASP A 53 11.13 5.88 -11.64
N LYS A 54 10.33 4.93 -12.16
CA LYS A 54 10.37 4.44 -13.54
C LYS A 54 9.27 5.05 -14.40
#